data_AF-A0A2M7M162-F1
#
_entry.id   AF-A0A2M7M162-F1
#
_cell.length_a   1.000
_cell.length_b   1.000
_cell.length_c   1.000
_cell.angle_alpha   90.00
_cell.angle_beta   90.00
_cell.angle_gamma   90.00
#
_symmetry.space_group_name_H-M   'P 1'
#
loop_
_entity.id
_entity.type
_entity.pdbx_description
1 polymer ?
#
loop_
_entity_poly.entity_id
_entity_poly.type
_entity_poly.pdbx_seq_one_letter_code
_entity_poly.pdbx_strand_id
1 'polypeptide(L)' 'MDEKQNSNVKILKCGSRTYFFDVKTAKNNSQYLVVSESSFDKKTQARKRNSFILFKEDLTRFTEMLKTIELVEIK' A
#
# COMPACT_ATOMS: atom_id res chain seq x y z
N MET A 1 26.22 7.83 -10.77
CA MET A 1 25.27 8.91 -10.47
C MET A 1 23.92 8.41 -10.92
N ASP A 2 23.25 7.61 -10.09
CA ASP A 2 21.92 7.12 -10.43
C ASP A 2 20.90 8.07 -9.83
N GLU A 3 20.05 8.56 -10.72
CA GLU A 3 19.05 9.57 -10.49
C GLU A 3 18.22 9.27 -9.25
N LYS A 4 18.05 10.33 -8.47
CA LYS A 4 17.10 10.42 -7.36
C LYS A 4 15.70 10.19 -7.93
N GLN A 5 15.32 8.92 -8.09
CA GLN A 5 13.96 8.53 -8.42
C GLN A 5 13.05 9.20 -7.41
N ASN A 6 12.26 10.18 -7.86
CA ASN A 6 11.18 10.77 -7.09
C ASN A 6 10.18 9.65 -6.78
N SER A 7 10.45 8.91 -5.72
CA SER A 7 9.62 7.82 -5.24
C SER A 7 8.29 8.44 -4.83
N ASN A 8 7.24 8.23 -5.61
CA ASN A 8 5.90 8.70 -5.28
C ASN A 8 5.27 7.76 -4.26
N VAL A 9 5.95 7.65 -3.11
CA VAL A 9 5.54 6.81 -1.99
C VAL A 9 4.74 7.66 -1.03
N LYS A 10 3.47 7.33 -0.87
CA LYS A 10 2.64 7.90 0.21
C LYS A 10 2.69 6.97 1.41
N ILE A 11 2.78 7.55 2.60
CA ILE A 11 2.89 6.81 3.86
C ILE A 11 1.71 7.18 4.75
N LEU A 12 1.03 6.18 5.30
CA LEU A 12 -0.02 6.35 6.29
C LEU A 12 0.34 5.57 7.55
N LYS A 13 0.45 6.27 8.69
CA LYS A 13 0.72 5.65 10.00
C LYS A 13 -0.59 5.44 10.75
N CYS A 14 -0.83 4.22 11.21
CA CYS A 14 -2.01 3.83 11.98
C CYS A 14 -1.58 3.01 13.19
N GLY A 15 -1.26 3.67 14.31
CA GLY A 15 -0.81 2.99 15.53
C GLY A 15 0.46 2.16 15.31
N SER A 16 0.39 0.84 15.54
CA SER A 16 1.51 -0.10 15.33
C SER A 16 1.71 -0.53 13.88
N ARG A 17 0.89 -0.03 12.95
CA ARG A 17 0.93 -0.33 11.51
C ARG A 17 1.34 0.91 10.71
N THR A 18 2.06 0.69 9.62
CA THR A 18 2.41 1.72 8.64
C THR A 18 2.11 1.17 7.26
N TYR A 19 1.27 1.88 6.51
CA TYR A 19 0.94 1.57 5.14
C TYR A 19 1.79 2.42 4.19
N PHE A 20 2.26 1.80 3.11
CA PHE A 20 3.04 2.43 2.06
C PHE A 20 2.30 2.20 0.74
N PHE A 21 2.09 3.28 -0.01
CA PHE A 21 1.46 3.27 -1.32
C PHE A 21 2.50 3.73 -2.33
N ASP A 22 3.05 2.80 -3.10
CA ASP A 22 4.18 3.01 -3.98
C ASP A 22 3.77 2.77 -5.44
N VAL A 23 3.85 3.81 -6.27
CA VAL A 23 3.58 3.70 -7.70
C VAL A 23 4.86 3.32 -8.43
N LYS A 24 4.86 2.15 -9.06
CA LYS A 24 6.00 1.61 -9.80
C LYS A 24 5.69 1.49 -11.29
N THR A 25 6.75 1.50 -12.09
CA THR A 25 6.69 1.31 -13.54
C THR A 25 7.35 -0.02 -13.90
N ALA A 26 6.65 -0.88 -14.63
CA ALA A 26 7.17 -2.13 -15.17
C ALA A 26 8.05 -1.87 -16.40
N LYS A 27 8.76 -2.91 -16.87
CA LYS A 27 9.66 -2.82 -18.04
C LYS A 27 8.94 -2.38 -19.34
N ASN A 28 7.65 -2.63 -19.45
CA ASN A 28 6.81 -2.25 -20.58
C ASN A 28 6.18 -0.84 -20.42
N ASN A 29 6.71 -0.01 -19.51
CA ASN A 29 6.17 1.30 -19.15
C ASN A 29 4.75 1.31 -18.55
N SER A 30 4.16 0.14 -18.26
CA SER A 30 2.90 0.08 -17.51
C SER A 30 3.13 0.42 -16.03
N GLN A 31 2.21 1.17 -15.44
CA GLN A 31 2.26 1.53 -14.03
C GLN A 31 1.39 0.60 -13.19
N TYR A 32 1.84 0.30 -11.97
CA TYR A 32 1.11 -0.47 -10.98
C TYR A 32 1.35 0.10 -9.58
N LEU A 33 0.38 -0.13 -8.69
CA LEU A 33 0.46 0.29 -7.30
C LEU A 33 0.90 -0.90 -6.45
N VAL A 34 1.91 -0.71 -5.61
CA VAL A 34 2.26 -1.64 -4.52
C VAL A 34 1.76 -1.03 -3.22
N VAL A 35 0.88 -1.77 -2.53
CA VAL A 35 0.45 -1.41 -1.18
C VAL A 35 1.15 -2.35 -0.21
N SER A 36 1.98 -1.80 0.65
CA SER A 36 2.64 -2.55 1.72
C SER A 36 2.09 -2.13 3.07
N GLU A 37 1.70 -3.09 3.88
CA GLU A 37 1.55 -2.91 5.32
C GLU A 37 2.85 -3.35 6.00
N SER A 38 3.36 -2.54 6.91
CA SER A 38 4.34 -2.96 7.89
C SER A 38 3.76 -2.86 9.29
N SER A 39 3.85 -3.94 10.06
CA SER A 39 3.43 -3.97 11.46
C SER A 39 4.60 -4.40 12.36
N PHE A 40 4.65 -3.83 13.55
CA PHE A 40 5.61 -4.24 14.58
C PHE A 40 4.88 -5.04 15.66
N ASP A 41 5.29 -6.30 15.84
CA ASP A 41 4.79 -7.15 16.91
C ASP A 41 5.64 -6.93 18.16
N LYS A 42 5.04 -6.30 19.18
CA LYS A 42 5.72 -5.98 20.43
C LYS A 42 6.16 -7.23 21.22
N LYS A 43 5.45 -8.36 21.07
CA LYS A 43 5.75 -9.59 21.83
C LYS A 43 6.95 -10.30 21.23
N THR A 44 6.97 -10.43 19.91
CA THR A 44 8.04 -11.13 19.19
C THR A 44 9.18 -10.20 18.79
N GLN A 45 9.04 -8.88 19.01
CA GLN A 45 9.97 -7.83 18.54
C GLN A 45 10.23 -7.88 17.03
N ALA A 46 9.36 -8.55 16.27
CA ALA A 46 9.54 -8.78 14.85
C ALA A 46 8.74 -7.77 14.03
N ARG A 47 9.31 -7.36 12.89
CA ARG A 47 8.62 -6.55 11.90
C ARG A 47 8.04 -7.45 10.82
N LYS A 48 6.71 -7.43 10.65
CA LYS A 48 6.02 -8.14 9.57
C LYS A 48 5.73 -7.15 8.44
N ARG A 49 5.86 -7.62 7.21
CA ARG A 49 5.53 -6.83 6.02
C ARG A 49 4.65 -7.67 5.10
N ASN A 50 3.42 -7.20 4.88
CA ASN A 50 2.49 -7.77 3.92
C ASN A 50 2.42 -6.83 2.72
N SER A 51 2.45 -7.35 1.50
CA SER A 51 2.39 -6.50 0.30
C SER A 51 1.51 -7.15 -0.75
N PHE A 52 0.78 -6.32 -1.47
CA PHE A 52 0.05 -6.73 -2.66
C PHE A 52 0.23 -5.70 -3.77
N ILE A 53 -0.02 -6.15 -4.99
CA ILE A 53 0.12 -5.36 -6.21
C ILE A 53 -1.27 -5.16 -6.81
N LEU A 54 -1.54 -3.95 -7.27
CA LEU A 54 -2.72 -3.61 -8.05
C LEU A 54 -2.27 -3.07 -9.41
N PHE A 55 -2.71 -3.72 -10.48
CA PHE A 55 -2.48 -3.25 -11.83
C PHE A 55 -3.46 -2.12 -12.17
N LYS A 56 -3.07 -1.28 -13.13
CA LYS A 56 -3.84 -0.08 -13.52
C LYS A 56 -5.30 -0.39 -13.90
N GLU A 57 -5.54 -1.51 -14.56
CA GLU A 57 -6.87 -1.95 -14.99
C GLU A 57 -7.84 -2.23 -13.83
N ASP A 58 -7.32 -2.71 -12.70
CA ASP A 58 -8.13 -3.07 -11.53
C ASP A 58 -8.31 -1.91 -10.54
N LEU A 59 -7.52 -0.84 -10.66
CA LEU A 59 -7.51 0.27 -9.70
C LEU A 59 -8.88 0.92 -9.54
N THR A 60 -9.59 1.17 -10.65
CA THR A 60 -10.92 1.81 -10.62
C THR A 60 -11.88 0.99 -9.78
N ARG A 61 -12.04 -0.30 -10.12
CA ARG A 61 -12.94 -1.22 -9.41
C ARG A 61 -12.55 -1.38 -7.94
N PHE A 62 -11.25 -1.47 -7.65
CA PHE A 62 -10.76 -1.55 -6.28
C PHE A 62 -11.15 -0.30 -5.46
N THR A 63 -10.96 0.90 -6.02
CA THR A 63 -11.31 2.15 -5.32
C THR A 63 -12.80 2.35 -5.13
N GLU A 64 -13.63 1.90 -6.07
CA GLU A 64 -15.08 1.89 -5.94
C GLU A 64 -15.51 0.96 -4.80
N MET A 65 -14.98 -0.27 -4.78
CA MET A 65 -15.25 -1.21 -3.69
C MET A 65 -14.85 -0.61 -2.34
N LEU A 66 -13.68 0.03 -2.22
CA LEU A 66 -13.26 0.69 -0.98
C LEU A 66 -14.26 1.76 -0.50
N LYS A 67 -14.86 2.53 -1.41
CA LYS A 67 -15.84 3.58 -1.06
C LYS A 67 -17.18 3.01 -0.60
N THR A 68 -17.52 1.80 -1.05
CA THR A 68 -18.78 1.13 -0.67
C THR A 68 -18.71 0.41 0.68
N ILE A 69 -17.53 0.29 1.29
CA ILE A 69 -17.38 -0.35 2.59
C ILE A 69 -17.99 0.55 3.66
N GLU A 70 -19.14 0.14 4.19
CA GLU A 70 -19.70 0.71 5.41
C GLU A 70 -19.02 0.05 6.61
N LEU A 71 -18.24 0.83 7.36
CA LEU A 71 -17.65 0.36 8.60
C LEU A 71 -18.74 0.35 9.67
N VAL A 72 -19.17 -0.85 10.07
CA VAL A 72 -20.07 -1.00 11.21
C VAL A 72 -19.27 -0.72 12.48
N GLU A 73 -19.64 0.31 13.22
CA GLU A 73 -19.17 0.49 14.60
C GLU A 73 -19.72 -0.68 15.42
N ILE A 74 -18.86 -1.65 15.73
CA ILE A 74 -19.17 -2.64 16.76
C ILE A 74 -19.19 -1.88 18.09
N LYS A 75 -20.41 -1.60 18.57
CA LYS A 75 -20.65 -1.05 19.91
C LYS A 75 -20.27 -2.05 21.00
#